data_AF-A0A832STC3-F1
#
_entry.id   AF-A0A832STC3-F1
#
_cell.length_a   1.000
_cell.length_b   1.000
_cell.length_c   1.000
_cell.angle_alpha   90.00
_cell.angle_beta   90.00
_cell.angle_gamma   90.00
#
_symmetry.space_group_name_H-M   'P 1'
#
loop_
_entity.id
_entity.type
_entity.pdbx_description
1 polymer ?
#
loop_
_entity_poly.entity_id
_entity_poly.type
_entity_poly.pdbx_seq_one_letter_code
_entity_poly.pdbx_strand_id
1 'polypeptide(L)'
;MKSKPKGKLAVFDTFKTKNQDLTGEAKRQRSIITILGNNVNPAERTRTGISQKIAKKQEISWKNIYSGIFRDLDEILLPMGIAEEAGRLPLKRGPKALQEKGVPYYQLTKKGVLVGSAINGIENMPSQLKKFFAESNPKEKEFEKILTKFMTTSPTFTYSIFQKYVKAFCEDKIKELLPFDLSKLQDVSDENLIIQKEIVLAFGKLSVQEKKEATVFLEKIA
;
A
#
# COMPACT_ATOMS: atom_id res chain seq x y z
N MET A 1 -17.05 -20.28 20.03
CA MET A 1 -16.48 -20.33 18.66
C MET A 1 -14.98 -20.05 18.76
N LYS A 2 -14.10 -20.95 18.31
CA LYS A 2 -12.67 -20.65 18.21
C LYS A 2 -12.51 -19.51 17.20
N SER A 3 -11.99 -18.36 17.62
CA SER A 3 -11.67 -17.26 16.70
C SER A 3 -10.74 -17.82 15.63
N LYS A 4 -11.16 -17.79 14.36
CA LYS A 4 -10.25 -18.06 13.23
C LYS A 4 -9.00 -17.19 13.43
N PRO A 5 -7.78 -17.72 13.26
CA PRO A 5 -6.60 -16.88 13.29
C PRO A 5 -6.82 -15.73 12.30
N LYS A 6 -6.72 -14.48 12.79
CA LYS A 6 -6.83 -13.30 11.93
C LYS A 6 -5.74 -13.43 10.86
N GLY A 7 -6.13 -13.46 9.59
CA GLY A 7 -5.16 -13.47 8.50
C GLY A 7 -4.23 -12.27 8.60
N LYS A 8 -2.95 -12.48 8.28
CA LYS A 8 -1.92 -11.46 8.32
C LYS A 8 -1.83 -10.75 6.98
N LEU A 9 -1.53 -9.45 6.99
CA LEU A 9 -1.30 -8.70 5.75
C LEU A 9 0.05 -9.10 5.15
N ALA A 10 0.02 -9.84 4.04
CA ALA A 10 1.18 -10.49 3.43
C ALA A 10 1.81 -9.66 2.30
N VAL A 11 1.46 -8.38 2.13
CA VAL A 11 1.88 -7.55 0.98
C VAL A 11 3.40 -7.39 0.81
N PHE A 12 4.19 -7.71 1.84
CA PHE A 12 5.66 -7.71 1.81
C PHE A 12 6.27 -9.10 1.98
N ASP A 13 5.46 -10.16 2.03
CA ASP A 13 5.96 -11.52 2.27
C ASP A 13 6.78 -12.01 1.07
N THR A 14 7.94 -12.58 1.37
CA THR A 14 8.88 -13.08 0.36
C THR A 14 9.24 -14.54 0.61
N PHE A 15 9.66 -15.23 -0.45
CA PHE A 15 10.24 -16.56 -0.33
C PHE A 15 11.67 -16.46 0.20
N LYS A 16 11.97 -17.22 1.26
CA LYS A 16 13.34 -17.36 1.79
C LYS A 16 14.33 -17.96 0.78
N THR A 17 13.84 -18.77 -0.16
CA THR A 17 14.64 -19.59 -1.08
C THR A 17 14.71 -19.06 -2.51
N LYS A 18 14.01 -17.97 -2.84
CA LYS A 18 13.97 -17.40 -4.20
C LYS A 18 14.36 -15.93 -4.21
N ASN A 19 15.57 -15.60 -3.74
CA ASN A 19 16.11 -14.23 -3.76
C ASN A 19 15.15 -13.17 -3.21
N GLN A 20 14.38 -13.49 -2.17
CA GLN A 20 13.36 -12.60 -1.59
C GLN A 20 12.26 -12.16 -2.57
N ASP A 21 11.93 -12.97 -3.58
CA ASP A 21 10.76 -12.76 -4.42
C ASP A 21 9.48 -12.78 -3.60
N LEU A 22 8.54 -11.90 -3.95
CA LEU A 22 7.22 -11.85 -3.32
C LEU A 22 6.47 -13.19 -3.47
N THR A 23 5.81 -13.61 -2.40
CA THR A 23 4.93 -14.78 -2.44
C THR A 23 3.74 -14.57 -3.38
N GLY A 24 3.11 -15.67 -3.81
CA GLY A 24 1.89 -15.59 -4.63
C GLY A 24 0.76 -14.84 -3.93
N GLU A 25 0.66 -14.97 -2.61
CA GLU A 25 -0.29 -14.21 -1.77
C GLU A 25 0.06 -12.73 -1.72
N ALA A 26 1.32 -12.38 -1.47
CA ALA A 26 1.78 -10.99 -1.51
C ALA A 26 1.45 -10.32 -2.84
N LYS A 27 1.78 -10.97 -3.97
CA LYS A 27 1.49 -10.46 -5.33
C LYS A 27 -0.01 -10.27 -5.57
N ARG A 28 -0.84 -11.20 -5.07
CA ARG A 28 -2.29 -11.15 -5.20
C ARG A 28 -2.91 -10.02 -4.36
N GLN A 29 -2.57 -9.92 -3.08
CA GLN A 29 -3.02 -8.84 -2.20
C GLN A 29 -2.61 -7.47 -2.75
N ARG A 30 -1.36 -7.33 -3.21
CA ARG A 30 -0.88 -6.09 -3.85
C ARG A 30 -1.74 -5.74 -5.07
N SER A 31 -2.00 -6.70 -5.94
CA SER A 31 -2.81 -6.49 -7.14
C SER A 31 -4.25 -6.07 -6.82
N ILE A 32 -4.87 -6.68 -5.80
CA ILE A 32 -6.20 -6.28 -5.31
C ILE A 32 -6.16 -4.81 -4.85
N ILE A 33 -5.22 -4.45 -3.98
CA ILE A 33 -5.09 -3.09 -3.45
C ILE A 33 -4.81 -2.07 -4.57
N THR A 34 -3.96 -2.40 -5.55
CA THR A 34 -3.73 -1.56 -6.72
C THR A 34 -5.02 -1.32 -7.50
N ILE A 35 -5.82 -2.36 -7.77
CA ILE A 35 -7.08 -2.23 -8.50
C ILE A 35 -8.08 -1.36 -7.72
N LEU A 36 -8.21 -1.57 -6.42
CA LEU A 36 -9.14 -0.81 -5.58
C LEU A 36 -8.73 0.65 -5.38
N GLY A 37 -7.43 0.95 -5.40
CA GLY A 37 -6.90 2.31 -5.26
C GLY A 37 -6.97 3.15 -6.54
N ASN A 38 -7.07 2.50 -7.69
CA ASN A 38 -7.19 3.16 -8.99
C ASN A 38 -8.65 3.55 -9.27
N ASN A 39 -8.85 4.66 -9.98
CA ASN A 39 -10.20 5.15 -10.33
C ASN A 39 -10.82 4.35 -11.48
N VAL A 40 -11.01 3.05 -11.24
CA VAL A 40 -11.58 2.11 -12.21
C VAL A 40 -13.08 2.00 -12.01
N ASN A 41 -13.80 1.60 -13.07
CA ASN A 41 -15.25 1.44 -13.01
C ASN A 41 -15.66 0.46 -11.87
N PRO A 42 -16.86 0.61 -11.29
CA PRO A 42 -17.31 -0.28 -10.21
C PRO A 42 -17.34 -1.77 -10.59
N ALA A 43 -17.59 -2.11 -11.86
CA ALA A 43 -17.65 -3.50 -12.32
C ALA A 43 -16.30 -4.23 -12.15
N GLU A 44 -15.19 -3.53 -12.40
CA GLU A 44 -13.83 -4.00 -12.18
C GLU A 44 -13.44 -4.13 -10.71
N ARG A 45 -14.21 -3.51 -9.80
CA ARG A 45 -14.00 -3.57 -8.34
C ARG A 45 -14.90 -4.59 -7.65
N THR A 46 -15.59 -5.43 -8.40
CA THR A 46 -16.24 -6.64 -7.87
C THR A 46 -15.22 -7.78 -7.72
N ARG A 47 -15.52 -8.81 -6.91
CA ARG A 47 -14.62 -10.00 -6.79
C ARG A 47 -14.27 -10.60 -8.15
N THR A 48 -15.29 -10.72 -9.01
CA THR A 48 -15.14 -11.25 -10.37
C THR A 48 -14.35 -10.30 -11.26
N GLY A 49 -14.63 -8.99 -11.22
CA GLY A 49 -13.90 -7.98 -11.99
C GLY A 49 -12.42 -7.92 -11.62
N ILE A 50 -12.11 -7.96 -10.32
CA ILE A 50 -10.74 -8.01 -9.80
C ILE A 50 -10.05 -9.28 -10.33
N SER A 51 -10.72 -10.44 -10.25
CA SER A 51 -10.18 -11.70 -10.76
C SER A 51 -9.90 -11.67 -12.25
N GLN A 52 -10.83 -11.15 -13.05
CA GLN A 52 -10.64 -11.02 -14.49
C GLN A 52 -9.48 -10.09 -14.84
N LYS A 53 -9.36 -8.95 -14.13
CA LYS A 53 -8.32 -7.96 -14.39
C LYS A 53 -6.92 -8.49 -14.04
N ILE A 54 -6.78 -9.16 -12.90
CA ILE A 54 -5.50 -9.78 -12.50
C ILE A 54 -5.14 -10.90 -13.47
N ALA A 55 -6.09 -11.78 -13.79
CA ALA A 55 -5.85 -12.93 -14.66
C ALA A 55 -5.49 -12.51 -16.09
N LYS A 56 -6.12 -11.45 -16.62
CA LYS A 56 -5.78 -10.87 -17.92
C LYS A 56 -4.33 -10.38 -17.95
N LYS A 57 -3.87 -9.70 -16.90
CA LYS A 57 -2.48 -9.22 -16.79
C LYS A 57 -1.46 -10.37 -16.68
N GLN A 58 -1.87 -11.50 -16.14
CA GLN A 58 -1.02 -12.68 -15.94
C GLN A 58 -1.17 -13.74 -17.04
N GLU A 59 -2.01 -13.48 -18.06
CA GLU A 59 -2.31 -14.42 -19.16
C GLU A 59 -2.79 -15.80 -18.68
N ILE A 60 -3.61 -15.82 -17.62
CA ILE A 60 -4.20 -17.04 -17.05
C ILE A 60 -5.73 -16.98 -16.98
N SER A 61 -6.37 -18.13 -16.71
CA SER A 61 -7.80 -18.19 -16.43
C SER A 61 -8.14 -17.59 -15.07
N TRP A 62 -9.09 -16.65 -15.04
CA TRP A 62 -9.53 -16.01 -13.78
C TRP A 62 -10.15 -16.99 -12.79
N LYS A 63 -10.73 -18.09 -13.27
CA LYS A 63 -11.28 -19.16 -12.42
C LYS A 63 -10.21 -19.79 -11.52
N ASN A 64 -8.95 -19.79 -11.98
CA ASN A 64 -7.84 -20.41 -11.25
C ASN A 64 -7.37 -19.57 -10.05
N ILE A 65 -7.63 -18.26 -10.08
CA ILE A 65 -7.22 -17.33 -9.01
C ILE A 65 -8.38 -16.80 -8.18
N TYR A 66 -9.63 -17.04 -8.62
CA TYR A 66 -10.83 -16.52 -7.98
C TYR A 66 -10.91 -16.88 -6.49
N SER A 67 -10.64 -18.14 -6.13
CA SER A 67 -10.67 -18.59 -4.73
C SER A 67 -9.62 -17.90 -3.86
N GLY A 68 -8.42 -17.66 -4.40
CA GLY A 68 -7.36 -16.91 -3.72
C GLY A 68 -7.74 -15.43 -3.53
N ILE A 69 -8.37 -14.82 -4.52
CA ILE A 69 -8.82 -13.42 -4.44
C ILE A 69 -9.95 -13.28 -3.44
N PHE A 70 -10.92 -14.21 -3.46
CA PHE A 70 -11.98 -14.27 -2.46
C PHE A 70 -11.38 -14.37 -1.05
N ARG A 71 -10.45 -15.31 -0.83
CA ARG A 71 -9.79 -15.48 0.47
C ARG A 71 -9.11 -14.20 0.94
N ASP A 72 -8.27 -13.59 0.10
CA ASP A 72 -7.54 -12.38 0.48
C ASP A 72 -8.48 -11.22 0.78
N LEU A 73 -9.50 -11.02 -0.06
CA LEU A 73 -10.42 -9.92 0.15
C LEU A 73 -11.28 -10.13 1.40
N ASP A 74 -11.95 -11.29 1.50
CA ASP A 74 -12.97 -11.54 2.51
C ASP A 74 -12.42 -11.96 3.87
N GLU A 75 -11.28 -12.66 3.89
CA GLU A 75 -10.71 -13.17 5.14
C GLU A 75 -9.57 -12.28 5.67
N ILE A 76 -9.02 -11.37 4.85
CA ILE A 76 -7.87 -10.52 5.23
C ILE A 76 -8.19 -9.04 5.06
N LEU A 77 -8.40 -8.55 3.82
CA LEU A 77 -8.48 -7.11 3.55
C LEU A 77 -9.73 -6.44 4.15
N LEU A 78 -10.91 -7.08 4.04
CA LEU A 78 -12.14 -6.57 4.66
C LEU A 78 -12.06 -6.63 6.19
N PRO A 79 -11.71 -7.77 6.84
CA PRO A 79 -11.64 -7.82 8.31
C PRO A 79 -10.57 -6.92 8.93
N MET A 80 -9.48 -6.62 8.20
CA MET A 80 -8.44 -5.69 8.65
C MET A 80 -8.80 -4.21 8.40
N GLY A 81 -9.95 -3.94 7.77
CA GLY A 81 -10.39 -2.59 7.42
C GLY A 81 -9.46 -1.92 6.41
N ILE A 82 -8.83 -2.70 5.52
CA ILE A 82 -8.00 -2.20 4.41
C ILE A 82 -8.89 -1.89 3.20
N ALA A 83 -9.90 -2.71 2.97
CA ALA A 83 -10.94 -2.48 1.97
C ALA A 83 -12.32 -2.47 2.65
N GLU A 84 -13.29 -1.88 1.96
CA GLU A 84 -14.69 -1.86 2.38
C GLU A 84 -15.62 -1.94 1.17
N GLU A 85 -16.88 -2.31 1.40
CA GLU A 85 -17.92 -2.28 0.36
C GLU A 85 -18.27 -0.83 0.03
N ALA A 86 -18.16 -0.45 -1.24
CA ALA A 86 -18.42 0.90 -1.72
C ALA A 86 -19.82 1.06 -2.32
N GLY A 87 -20.53 -0.05 -2.51
CA GLY A 87 -21.88 -0.10 -3.08
C GLY A 87 -22.12 -1.40 -3.84
N ARG A 88 -23.27 -1.45 -4.53
CA ARG A 88 -23.70 -2.65 -5.26
C ARG A 88 -24.19 -2.34 -6.66
N LEU A 89 -23.80 -3.17 -7.61
CA LEU A 89 -24.24 -3.09 -8.99
C LEU A 89 -25.55 -3.87 -9.19
N PRO A 90 -26.54 -3.29 -9.89
CA PRO A 90 -27.78 -3.99 -10.18
C PRO A 90 -27.53 -5.16 -11.13
N LEU A 91 -28.15 -6.31 -10.84
CA LEU A 91 -28.04 -7.50 -11.68
C LEU A 91 -29.34 -7.68 -12.47
N LYS A 92 -29.28 -7.56 -13.80
CA LYS A 92 -30.47 -7.70 -14.67
C LYS A 92 -30.87 -9.16 -14.96
N ARG A 93 -29.96 -10.13 -14.76
CA ARG A 93 -30.15 -11.57 -15.05
C ARG A 93 -29.34 -12.41 -14.06
N GLY A 94 -29.87 -13.56 -13.61
CA GLY A 94 -29.21 -14.46 -12.66
C GLY A 94 -30.12 -14.85 -11.48
N PRO A 95 -29.57 -15.38 -10.37
CA PRO A 95 -30.36 -15.74 -9.19
C PRO A 95 -31.16 -14.54 -8.62
N LYS A 96 -32.45 -14.72 -8.31
CA LYS A 96 -33.34 -13.65 -7.80
C LYS A 96 -32.73 -12.89 -6.60
N ALA A 97 -32.12 -13.61 -5.65
CA ALA A 97 -31.47 -13.00 -4.50
C ALA A 97 -30.33 -12.02 -4.86
N LEU A 98 -29.60 -12.27 -5.96
CA LEU A 98 -28.57 -11.35 -6.46
C LEU A 98 -29.15 -10.22 -7.30
N GLN A 99 -30.32 -10.43 -7.92
CA GLN A 99 -31.06 -9.36 -8.59
C GLN A 99 -31.59 -8.34 -7.57
N GLU A 100 -32.09 -8.82 -6.43
CA GLU A 100 -32.58 -7.99 -5.33
C GLU A 100 -31.46 -7.28 -4.59
N LYS A 101 -30.36 -7.99 -4.26
CA LYS A 101 -29.26 -7.43 -3.45
C LYS A 101 -28.19 -6.73 -4.27
N GLY A 102 -28.08 -7.00 -5.56
CA GLY A 102 -26.97 -6.54 -6.40
C GLY A 102 -25.62 -7.22 -6.08
N VAL A 103 -24.63 -6.96 -6.93
CA VAL A 103 -23.26 -7.46 -6.79
C VAL A 103 -22.38 -6.41 -6.10
N PRO A 104 -21.77 -6.72 -4.94
CA PRO A 104 -20.95 -5.75 -4.23
C PRO A 104 -19.66 -5.43 -5.00
N TYR A 105 -19.29 -4.15 -4.97
CA TYR A 105 -17.98 -3.66 -5.38
C TYR A 105 -17.30 -2.93 -4.21
N TYR A 106 -15.97 -2.86 -4.27
CA TYR A 106 -15.16 -2.45 -3.12
C TYR A 106 -14.35 -1.19 -3.41
N GLN A 107 -13.87 -0.56 -2.35
CA GLN A 107 -12.88 0.50 -2.39
C GLN A 107 -11.86 0.33 -1.27
N LEU A 108 -10.75 1.06 -1.35
CA LEU A 108 -9.82 1.16 -0.23
C LEU A 108 -10.40 2.09 0.83
N THR A 109 -10.28 1.70 2.10
CA THR A 109 -10.44 2.62 3.22
C THR A 109 -9.24 3.56 3.28
N LYS A 110 -9.26 4.56 4.16
CA LYS A 110 -8.08 5.37 4.46
C LYS A 110 -6.85 4.53 4.87
N LYS A 111 -7.07 3.46 5.65
CA LYS A 111 -6.02 2.48 6.02
C LYS A 111 -5.47 1.79 4.77
N GLY A 112 -6.34 1.39 3.84
CA GLY A 112 -5.93 0.79 2.59
C GLY A 112 -5.23 1.74 1.63
N VAL A 113 -5.59 3.02 1.60
CA VAL A 113 -4.86 4.03 0.82
C VAL A 113 -3.41 4.13 1.31
N LEU A 114 -3.20 4.14 2.63
CA LEU A 114 -1.87 4.14 3.23
C LEU A 114 -1.06 2.90 2.83
N VAL A 115 -1.68 1.71 2.89
CA VAL A 115 -1.04 0.46 2.40
C VAL A 115 -0.71 0.58 0.91
N GLY A 116 -1.64 1.07 0.09
CA GLY A 116 -1.46 1.29 -1.34
C GLY A 116 -0.26 2.19 -1.66
N SER A 117 -0.05 3.26 -0.88
CA SER A 117 1.10 4.17 -1.01
C SER A 117 2.44 3.50 -0.72
N ALA A 118 2.44 2.38 -0.01
CA ALA A 118 3.64 1.60 0.27
C ALA A 118 3.93 0.51 -0.78
N ILE A 119 3.01 0.23 -1.72
CA ILE A 119 3.15 -0.93 -2.62
C ILE A 119 2.94 -0.64 -4.11
N ASN A 120 2.28 0.47 -4.47
CA ASN A 120 1.90 0.79 -5.86
C ASN A 120 2.99 1.57 -6.62
N GLY A 121 4.18 1.72 -6.05
CA GLY A 121 5.28 2.47 -6.64
C GLY A 121 5.10 3.99 -6.58
N ILE A 122 6.17 4.68 -6.96
CA ILE A 122 6.30 6.14 -6.89
C ILE A 122 5.26 6.87 -7.75
N GLU A 123 4.96 6.35 -8.93
CA GLU A 123 4.07 7.00 -9.91
C GLU A 123 2.65 7.25 -9.38
N ASN A 124 2.13 6.33 -8.57
CA ASN A 124 0.77 6.40 -8.03
C ASN A 124 0.69 7.22 -6.72
N MET A 125 1.83 7.41 -6.07
CA MET A 125 1.93 7.96 -4.72
C MET A 125 1.36 9.39 -4.58
N PRO A 126 1.56 10.35 -5.51
CA PRO A 126 1.04 11.72 -5.35
C PRO A 126 -0.49 11.75 -5.22
N SER A 127 -1.17 10.99 -6.08
CA SER A 127 -2.64 10.92 -6.08
C SER A 127 -3.19 10.27 -4.81
N GLN A 128 -2.48 9.28 -4.27
CA GLN A 128 -2.87 8.57 -3.05
C GLN A 128 -2.60 9.38 -1.79
N LEU A 129 -1.44 10.05 -1.70
CA LEU A 129 -1.13 10.94 -0.58
C LEU A 129 -2.13 12.08 -0.48
N LYS A 130 -2.50 12.70 -1.62
CA LYS A 130 -3.53 13.73 -1.64
C LYS A 130 -4.86 13.22 -1.09
N LYS A 131 -5.29 12.03 -1.49
CA LYS A 131 -6.51 11.38 -0.96
C LYS A 131 -6.38 11.09 0.55
N PHE A 132 -5.22 10.59 0.99
CA PHE A 132 -4.98 10.27 2.39
C PHE A 132 -5.05 11.52 3.30
N PHE A 133 -4.43 12.61 2.88
CA PHE A 133 -4.37 13.85 3.66
C PHE A 133 -5.65 14.69 3.62
N ALA A 134 -6.50 14.52 2.61
CA ALA A 134 -7.81 15.18 2.54
C ALA A 134 -8.71 14.87 3.76
N GLU A 135 -8.64 13.64 4.28
CA GLU A 135 -9.41 13.17 5.44
C GLU A 135 -8.53 12.98 6.68
N SER A 136 -7.37 13.64 6.73
CA SER A 136 -6.42 13.49 7.83
C SER A 136 -6.76 14.30 9.08
N ASN A 137 -6.53 13.69 10.24
CA ASN A 137 -6.67 14.36 11.53
C ASN A 137 -5.48 15.33 11.76
N PRO A 138 -5.55 16.24 12.75
CA PRO A 138 -4.49 17.21 13.00
C PRO A 138 -3.10 16.59 13.23
N LYS A 139 -3.04 15.43 13.91
CA LYS A 139 -1.79 14.71 14.17
C LYS A 139 -1.16 14.19 12.88
N GLU A 140 -1.97 13.71 11.94
CA GLU A 140 -1.51 13.25 10.64
C GLU A 140 -1.09 14.41 9.72
N LYS A 141 -1.78 15.56 9.82
CA LYS A 141 -1.48 16.77 9.04
C LYS A 141 -0.13 17.41 9.38
N GLU A 142 0.43 17.14 10.55
CA GLU A 142 1.77 17.59 10.95
C GLU A 142 2.81 17.25 9.87
N PHE A 143 2.72 16.04 9.29
CA PHE A 143 3.67 15.56 8.30
C PHE A 143 3.29 15.87 6.85
N GLU A 144 2.07 16.34 6.58
CA GLU A 144 1.54 16.54 5.22
C GLU A 144 2.45 17.45 4.39
N LYS A 145 2.83 18.61 4.95
CA LYS A 145 3.62 19.62 4.23
C LYS A 145 4.99 19.09 3.83
N ILE A 146 5.71 18.45 4.76
CA ILE A 146 7.06 17.94 4.51
C ILE A 146 7.03 16.72 3.60
N LEU A 147 6.10 15.79 3.78
CA LEU A 147 5.95 14.61 2.92
C LEU A 147 5.52 14.99 1.51
N THR A 148 4.66 15.99 1.35
CA THR A 148 4.30 16.51 0.02
C THR A 148 5.51 17.15 -0.67
N LYS A 149 6.35 17.88 0.07
CA LYS A 149 7.59 18.44 -0.49
C LYS A 149 8.57 17.33 -0.88
N PHE A 150 8.81 16.37 -0.01
CA PHE A 150 9.68 15.23 -0.30
C PHE A 150 9.15 14.37 -1.44
N MET A 151 7.84 14.25 -1.62
CA MET A 151 7.30 13.53 -2.78
C MET A 151 7.74 14.17 -4.10
N THR A 152 7.88 15.50 -4.14
CA THR A 152 8.33 16.22 -5.34
C THR A 152 9.85 16.23 -5.52
N THR A 153 10.62 16.31 -4.42
CA THR A 153 12.08 16.49 -4.47
C THR A 153 12.87 15.20 -4.23
N SER A 154 12.28 14.21 -3.57
CA SER A 154 12.88 12.93 -3.21
C SER A 154 11.80 11.81 -3.14
N PRO A 155 11.17 11.49 -4.29
CA PRO A 155 10.06 10.54 -4.34
C PRO A 155 10.43 9.14 -3.85
N THR A 156 11.62 8.65 -4.17
CA THR A 156 12.12 7.34 -3.74
C THR A 156 12.26 7.27 -2.22
N PHE A 157 12.80 8.31 -1.60
CA PHE A 157 12.90 8.40 -0.15
C PHE A 157 11.51 8.41 0.50
N THR A 158 10.60 9.24 -0.03
CA THR A 158 9.22 9.32 0.45
C THR A 158 8.56 7.95 0.39
N TYR A 159 8.64 7.26 -0.76
CA TYR A 159 8.13 5.91 -0.93
C TYR A 159 8.73 4.92 0.08
N SER A 160 10.03 5.00 0.33
CA SER A 160 10.72 4.14 1.30
C SER A 160 10.22 4.32 2.74
N ILE A 161 9.82 5.53 3.15
CA ILE A 161 9.23 5.78 4.48
C ILE A 161 7.91 5.03 4.63
N PHE A 162 7.02 5.14 3.63
CA PHE A 162 5.73 4.45 3.65
C PHE A 162 5.90 2.93 3.61
N GLN A 163 6.85 2.43 2.80
CA GLN A 163 7.23 1.02 2.81
C GLN A 163 7.64 0.54 4.19
N LYS A 164 8.55 1.25 4.86
CA LYS A 164 9.01 0.88 6.21
C LYS A 164 7.89 0.91 7.23
N TYR A 165 7.02 1.93 7.19
CA TYR A 165 5.89 2.05 8.10
C TYR A 165 4.89 0.91 7.96
N VAL A 166 4.47 0.61 6.72
CA VAL A 166 3.51 -0.47 6.48
C VAL A 166 4.15 -1.84 6.69
N LYS A 167 5.42 -2.02 6.34
CA LYS A 167 6.16 -3.26 6.61
C LYS A 167 6.30 -3.52 8.11
N ALA A 168 6.58 -2.50 8.91
CA ALA A 168 6.60 -2.61 10.36
C ALA A 168 5.25 -3.07 10.94
N PHE A 169 4.13 -2.59 10.38
CA PHE A 169 2.80 -3.12 10.72
C PHE A 169 2.63 -4.58 10.28
N CYS A 170 3.02 -4.92 9.06
CA CYS A 170 2.99 -6.31 8.58
C CYS A 170 3.94 -7.21 9.39
N GLU A 171 4.92 -6.70 10.12
CA GLU A 171 5.81 -7.48 10.97
C GLU A 171 5.39 -7.48 12.44
N ASP A 172 4.19 -6.97 12.74
CA ASP A 172 3.65 -6.82 14.10
C ASP A 172 4.52 -5.92 15.02
N LYS A 173 5.45 -5.15 14.45
CA LYS A 173 6.28 -4.14 15.16
C LYS A 173 5.48 -2.87 15.46
N ILE A 174 4.49 -2.57 14.64
CA ILE A 174 3.49 -1.51 14.88
C ILE A 174 2.11 -2.16 14.95
N LYS A 175 1.36 -1.92 16.03
CA LYS A 175 0.04 -2.53 16.23
C LYS A 175 -1.05 -1.99 15.31
N GLU A 176 -1.02 -0.69 15.02
CA GLU A 176 -2.04 -0.01 14.21
C GLU A 176 -1.45 0.99 13.23
N LEU A 177 -1.89 0.88 11.97
CA LEU A 177 -1.51 1.81 10.89
C LEU A 177 -2.05 3.23 11.10
N LEU A 178 -3.25 3.35 11.69
CA LEU A 178 -3.92 4.62 11.94
C LEU A 178 -4.07 4.87 13.46
N PRO A 179 -3.95 6.13 13.93
CA PRO A 179 -3.55 7.30 13.16
C PRO A 179 -2.11 7.16 12.62
N PHE A 180 -1.87 7.73 11.44
CA PHE A 180 -0.54 7.73 10.83
C PHE A 180 0.40 8.61 11.65
N ASP A 181 1.51 8.02 12.10
CA ASP A 181 2.41 8.65 13.06
C ASP A 181 3.84 8.15 12.85
N LEU A 182 4.68 9.00 12.27
CA LEU A 182 6.06 8.64 11.95
C LEU A 182 6.95 8.45 13.19
N SER A 183 6.52 8.89 14.37
CA SER A 183 7.28 8.62 15.60
C SER A 183 7.38 7.11 15.89
N LYS A 184 6.40 6.32 15.46
CA LYS A 184 6.40 4.85 15.56
C LYS A 184 7.55 4.19 14.77
N LEU A 185 8.20 4.90 13.85
CA LEU A 185 9.38 4.40 13.14
C LEU A 185 10.66 4.51 13.96
N GLN A 186 10.70 5.32 15.03
CA GLN A 186 11.87 5.42 15.90
C GLN A 186 12.20 4.06 16.53
N ASP A 187 11.17 3.33 16.96
CA ASP A 187 11.28 2.01 17.58
C ASP A 187 11.54 0.88 16.58
N VAL A 188 11.46 1.18 15.28
CA VAL A 188 11.63 0.22 14.17
C VAL A 188 12.82 0.60 13.29
N SER A 189 13.72 1.43 13.83
CA SER A 189 14.83 2.04 13.13
C SER A 189 15.65 1.04 12.31
N ASP A 190 15.62 1.24 10.99
CA ASP A 190 16.42 0.54 9.99
C ASP A 190 17.72 1.32 9.75
N GLU A 191 18.85 0.62 9.57
CA GLU A 191 20.17 1.19 9.28
C GLU A 191 20.10 2.24 8.15
N ASN A 192 19.29 1.97 7.13
CA ASN A 192 19.08 2.91 6.03
C ASN A 192 18.48 4.26 6.48
N LEU A 193 17.54 4.27 7.45
CA LEU A 193 16.99 5.53 7.97
C LEU A 193 18.03 6.30 8.79
N ILE A 194 18.88 5.58 9.53
CA ILE A 194 19.97 6.18 10.30
C ILE A 194 20.95 6.86 9.35
N ILE A 195 21.42 6.15 8.31
CA ILE A 195 22.34 6.70 7.31
C ILE A 195 21.70 7.90 6.57
N GLN A 196 20.44 7.80 6.16
CA GLN A 196 19.73 8.91 5.50
C GLN A 196 19.64 10.15 6.40
N LYS A 197 19.31 9.98 7.68
CA LYS A 197 19.27 11.07 8.66
C LYS A 197 20.66 11.68 8.82
N GLU A 198 21.69 10.86 8.97
CA GLU A 198 23.07 11.30 9.14
C GLU A 198 23.54 12.13 7.95
N ILE A 199 23.35 11.63 6.73
CA ILE A 199 23.72 12.34 5.51
C ILE A 199 22.97 13.68 5.38
N VAL A 200 21.67 13.73 5.66
CA VAL A 200 20.91 15.00 5.59
C VAL A 200 21.43 16.02 6.60
N LEU A 201 21.72 15.59 7.84
CA LEU A 201 22.26 16.46 8.88
C LEU A 201 23.69 16.91 8.58
N ALA A 202 24.53 16.03 8.04
CA ALA A 202 25.89 16.35 7.62
C ALA A 202 25.88 17.33 6.44
N PHE A 203 25.09 17.05 5.40
CA PHE A 203 24.94 17.91 4.23
C PHE A 203 24.41 19.30 4.60
N GLY A 204 23.54 19.41 5.59
CA GLY A 204 23.07 20.69 6.12
C GLY A 204 24.18 21.60 6.65
N LYS A 205 25.25 21.01 7.22
CA LYS A 205 26.40 21.71 7.81
C LYS A 205 27.48 22.09 6.80
N LEU A 206 27.49 21.48 5.61
CA LEU A 206 28.46 21.76 4.56
C LEU A 206 28.28 23.16 3.98
N SER A 207 29.39 23.79 3.60
CA SER A 207 29.44 25.01 2.79
C SER A 207 28.86 24.77 1.39
N VAL A 208 28.60 25.84 0.64
CA VAL A 208 28.05 25.74 -0.72
C VAL A 208 28.98 24.94 -1.65
N GLN A 209 30.30 25.09 -1.50
CA GLN A 209 31.28 24.38 -2.31
C GLN A 209 31.32 22.89 -1.94
N GLU A 210 31.39 22.57 -0.64
CA GLU A 210 31.38 21.18 -0.15
C GLU A 210 30.08 20.46 -0.53
N LYS A 211 28.93 21.15 -0.54
CA LYS A 211 27.65 20.59 -1.03
C LYS A 211 27.72 20.17 -2.50
N LYS A 212 28.36 20.97 -3.35
CA LYS A 212 28.55 20.63 -4.78
C LYS A 212 29.46 19.42 -4.92
N GLU A 213 30.58 19.41 -4.21
CA GLU A 213 31.53 18.30 -4.23
C GLU A 213 30.91 16.99 -3.73
N ALA A 214 30.15 17.04 -2.64
CA ALA A 214 29.42 15.89 -2.12
C ALA A 214 28.35 15.39 -3.10
N THR A 215 27.67 16.29 -3.82
CA THR A 215 26.70 15.91 -4.86
C THR A 215 27.40 15.18 -6.01
N VAL A 216 28.50 15.76 -6.53
CA VAL A 216 29.31 15.14 -7.59
C VAL A 216 29.89 13.79 -7.16
N PHE A 217 30.26 13.64 -5.89
CA PHE A 217 30.70 12.36 -5.33
C PHE A 217 29.57 11.32 -5.35
N LEU A 218 28.37 11.68 -4.89
CA LEU A 218 27.22 10.76 -4.87
C LEU A 218 26.77 10.34 -6.27
N GLU A 219 26.79 11.27 -7.24
CA GLU A 219 26.47 10.99 -8.65
C GLU A 219 27.43 10.00 -9.31
N LYS A 220 28.63 9.78 -8.75
CA LYS A 220 29.59 8.78 -9.27
C LYS A 220 29.33 7.37 -8.77
N ILE A 221 28.55 7.19 -7.70
CA ILE A 221 28.39 5.92 -7.00
C ILE A 221 26.94 5.41 -6.94
N ALA A 222 25.97 6.20 -7.43
CA ALA A 222 24.54 5.88 -7.46
C ALA A 222 23.97 6.20 -8.85
#